data_AF-A0A1X0QVL8-F1
#
_entry.id   AF-A0A1X0QVL8-F1
#
_cell.length_a   1.000
_cell.length_b   1.000
_cell.length_c   1.000
_cell.angle_alpha   90.00
_cell.angle_beta   90.00
_cell.angle_gamma   90.00
#
_symmetry.space_group_name_H-M   'P 1'
#
loop_
_entity.id
_entity.type
_entity.pdbx_description
1 polymer ?
#
loop_
_entity_poly.entity_id
_entity_poly.type
_entity_poly.pdbx_seq_one_letter_code
_entity_poly.pdbx_strand_id
1 'polypeptide(L)'
;MSRHRKKQSIFSFSDDEDDNEQQQQQITIKPLPNHAVERSELVADDFDPDTFLSSKRHLGLERMKVELNAHLKQLKSELVELINRDYQDFINLSINLSGVDKDIEELAQPLNTIEHQVKEAQDHFQNVIESLQEQLQYRAQLRNKKATLKLLLNIHESISKVEYLLDINAEIAKDKYKLENQLAGDDSLGKQIERAAIEYNQMQHLVGRGKDLAFIKENSWRITRIKDTLEQKLSKALHTALLQVRAGELTRSTKQSLVQCLRTYALIDQTEVAEKIIKEQFVRWYLEKIIHSKILQNNKTSKEDPLTDMYKKILSFASKDLQPILDITQKTLKGSNYEVLVNSLWAEITEEISKKCRAIFAPGQMTVFHKNYTATISFISSFEGLCQSRRSMVYLRHHPTYIDFMKKWQLPVYFQLKLREIVVRVEDVLNDNTQSMNKGEDTRLEGTRVIMSAIQECWSDQVYLYGLSHRFWKLTLQLIKRYTLWVTDILQTANSNVKAMLYNDVQYVIKSMQTDTRKLILLKLPINVQEQPLIKESLQEALDQLKLVLKK
;
A
#
# COMPACT_ATOMS: atom_id res chain seq x y z
N MET A 1 33.29 4.66 16.79
CA MET A 1 34.42 3.88 17.33
C MET A 1 35.30 4.80 18.14
N SER A 2 35.31 4.64 19.47
CA SER A 2 36.32 5.22 20.34
C SER A 2 37.57 4.33 20.29
N ARG A 3 38.75 4.95 20.17
CA ARG A 3 39.96 4.68 20.97
C ARG A 3 41.18 5.33 20.30
N HIS A 4 41.90 6.15 21.06
CA HIS A 4 43.34 6.12 21.33
C HIS A 4 43.76 7.50 21.85
N ARG A 5 43.72 7.66 23.19
CA ARG A 5 44.90 7.75 24.08
C ARG A 5 45.59 9.12 24.06
N LYS A 6 45.22 9.96 25.03
CA LYS A 6 46.15 10.89 25.69
C LYS A 6 47.35 10.09 26.22
N LYS A 7 48.57 10.50 25.91
CA LYS A 7 49.71 10.46 26.84
C LYS A 7 50.68 11.60 26.49
N GLN A 8 50.92 12.43 27.49
CA GLN A 8 51.95 13.45 27.58
C GLN A 8 53.35 12.79 27.52
N SER A 9 54.31 13.48 26.90
CA SER A 9 55.74 13.49 27.31
C SER A 9 55.96 14.86 27.98
N ILE A 10 56.26 15.00 29.27
CA ILE A 10 57.30 14.40 30.12
C ILE A 10 58.71 14.71 29.58
N PHE A 11 59.05 16.00 29.65
CA PHE A 11 60.35 16.55 30.05
C PHE A 11 59.97 17.82 30.85
N SER A 12 59.75 17.74 32.16
CA SER A 12 60.76 17.70 33.23
C SER A 12 61.59 18.99 33.26
N PHE A 13 61.12 19.98 34.03
CA PHE A 13 61.76 20.47 35.25
C PHE A 13 60.90 21.64 35.76
N SER A 14 60.07 21.40 36.78
CA SER A 14 59.70 22.45 37.73
C SER A 14 60.32 22.03 39.06
N ASP A 15 61.32 22.80 39.49
CA ASP A 15 61.55 23.01 40.92
C ASP A 15 60.37 23.84 41.41
N ASP A 16 59.48 23.20 42.14
CA ASP A 16 58.68 23.86 43.17
C ASP A 16 58.97 23.07 44.45
N GLU A 17 59.80 23.63 45.32
CA GLU A 17 59.60 23.49 46.76
C GLU A 17 59.30 24.90 47.27
N ASP A 18 58.05 25.08 47.73
CA ASP A 18 57.83 25.50 49.09
C ASP A 18 56.51 24.87 49.60
N ASP A 19 56.71 23.99 50.57
CA ASP A 19 55.91 23.77 51.77
C ASP A 19 54.41 23.47 51.67
N ASN A 20 54.05 22.29 52.21
CA ASN A 20 53.17 22.31 53.38
C ASN A 20 53.26 21.04 54.23
N GLU A 21 53.52 21.29 55.50
CA GLU A 21 53.39 20.39 56.63
C GLU A 21 51.96 19.84 56.75
N GLN A 22 51.84 18.53 57.02
CA GLN A 22 50.84 18.02 57.97
C GLN A 22 51.49 16.96 58.85
N GLN A 23 51.95 17.42 60.01
CA GLN A 23 51.81 16.81 61.34
C GLN A 23 51.66 15.28 61.40
N GLN A 24 52.76 14.61 61.73
CA GLN A 24 52.71 13.46 62.64
C GLN A 24 53.66 13.72 63.81
N GLN A 25 53.05 13.88 64.99
CA GLN A 25 53.71 13.96 66.28
C GLN A 25 54.58 12.72 66.51
N GLN A 26 55.87 12.91 66.80
CA GLN A 26 56.59 12.01 67.71
C GLN A 26 57.85 12.67 68.29
N ILE A 27 57.63 13.29 69.44
CA ILE A 27 58.51 13.51 70.59
C ILE A 27 59.96 13.05 70.36
N THR A 28 60.86 13.98 70.07
CA THR A 28 62.30 13.80 70.28
C THR A 28 62.81 14.91 71.19
N ILE A 29 63.07 14.54 72.44
CA ILE A 29 63.62 15.40 73.48
C ILE A 29 65.01 15.88 73.01
N LYS A 30 65.17 17.18 72.73
CA LYS A 30 66.48 17.83 72.54
C LYS A 30 66.97 18.48 73.85
N PRO A 31 68.27 18.36 74.18
CA PRO A 31 68.89 18.93 75.38
C PRO A 31 69.12 20.45 75.27
N LEU A 32 69.37 21.10 76.42
CA LEU A 32 69.40 22.55 76.62
C LEU A 32 70.27 23.35 75.63
N PRO A 33 69.81 24.55 75.18
CA PRO A 33 70.56 25.44 74.28
C PRO A 33 71.70 26.21 74.98
N ASN A 34 72.84 26.29 74.29
CA ASN A 34 74.09 26.96 74.68
C ASN A 34 74.14 28.48 74.36
N HIS A 35 73.00 29.11 74.08
CA HIS A 35 72.86 30.57 73.99
C HIS A 35 71.60 30.95 74.79
N ALA A 36 71.73 31.91 75.71
CA ALA A 36 70.66 32.20 76.66
C ALA A 36 69.61 33.18 76.13
N VAL A 37 69.82 33.73 74.93
CA VAL A 37 68.90 34.66 74.26
C VAL A 37 68.70 34.19 72.81
N GLU A 38 67.56 33.57 72.52
CA GLU A 38 67.14 33.26 71.14
C GLU A 38 66.32 34.44 70.57
N ARG A 39 66.60 34.83 69.32
CA ARG A 39 65.90 35.93 68.60
C ARG A 39 64.37 35.77 68.59
N SER A 40 63.90 34.53 68.61
CA SER A 40 62.48 34.21 68.53
C SER A 40 61.71 34.48 69.82
N GLU A 41 62.37 34.49 70.98
CA GLU A 41 61.69 34.78 72.27
C GLU A 41 61.51 36.29 72.48
N LEU A 42 62.31 37.15 71.84
CA LEU A 42 62.27 38.61 71.98
C LEU A 42 61.37 39.33 70.94
N VAL A 43 60.93 38.63 69.89
CA VAL A 43 60.15 39.18 68.78
C VAL A 43 58.67 38.78 68.85
N ALA A 44 58.27 37.99 69.85
CA ALA A 44 56.88 37.63 70.08
C ALA A 44 56.08 38.83 70.64
N ASP A 45 54.89 39.10 70.09
CA ASP A 45 54.01 40.20 70.52
C ASP A 45 53.50 40.08 71.98
N ASP A 46 53.50 38.86 72.55
CA ASP A 46 53.18 38.59 73.96
C ASP A 46 54.46 38.43 74.82
N PHE A 47 55.44 39.31 74.61
CA PHE A 47 56.68 39.30 75.40
C PHE A 47 56.43 39.89 76.80
N ASP A 48 56.38 39.02 77.82
CA ASP A 48 56.40 39.43 79.22
C ASP A 48 57.83 39.35 79.80
N PRO A 49 58.44 40.50 80.16
CA PRO A 49 59.80 40.56 80.70
C PRO A 49 59.97 39.71 81.97
N ASP A 50 58.93 39.62 82.80
CA ASP A 50 59.00 38.93 84.09
C ASP A 50 58.98 37.41 83.90
N THR A 51 58.18 36.90 82.96
CA THR A 51 58.17 35.49 82.58
C THR A 51 59.50 35.08 81.91
N PHE A 52 60.08 35.94 81.06
CA PHE A 52 61.37 35.71 80.40
C PHE A 52 62.57 35.72 81.37
N LEU A 53 62.57 36.62 82.36
CA LEU A 53 63.60 36.63 83.41
C LEU A 53 63.44 35.46 84.40
N SER A 54 62.21 35.02 84.65
CA SER A 54 61.92 33.89 85.53
C SER A 54 62.38 32.54 84.96
N SER A 55 62.29 32.35 83.64
CA SER A 55 62.71 31.12 82.95
C SER A 55 64.25 30.96 82.89
N LYS A 56 65.00 32.06 83.01
CA LYS A 56 66.48 32.10 82.93
C LYS A 56 67.17 32.47 84.26
N ARG A 57 66.54 32.18 85.39
CA ARG A 57 67.03 32.46 86.76
C ARG A 57 68.40 31.86 87.13
N HIS A 58 68.91 30.94 86.31
CA HIS A 58 70.18 30.24 86.48
C HIS A 58 71.37 30.95 85.80
N LEU A 59 71.13 32.01 85.02
CA LEU A 59 72.17 32.91 84.51
C LEU A 59 72.26 34.18 85.39
N GLY A 60 73.47 34.57 85.78
CA GLY A 60 73.69 35.84 86.48
C GLY A 60 73.38 37.05 85.58
N LEU A 61 72.71 38.08 86.13
CA LEU A 61 72.27 39.29 85.41
C LEU A 61 73.37 39.94 84.55
N GLU A 62 74.62 39.89 85.02
CA GLU A 62 75.76 40.50 84.33
C GLU A 62 76.03 39.85 82.96
N ARG A 63 75.90 38.53 82.86
CA ARG A 63 76.09 37.81 81.58
C ARG A 63 74.96 38.10 80.62
N MET A 64 73.72 38.13 81.11
CA MET A 64 72.53 38.42 80.30
C MET A 64 72.59 39.84 79.72
N LYS A 65 73.07 40.83 80.49
CA LYS A 65 73.26 42.21 80.02
C LYS A 65 74.31 42.30 78.90
N VAL A 66 75.40 41.54 79.00
CA VAL A 66 76.44 41.51 77.96
C VAL A 66 75.91 40.86 76.69
N GLU A 67 75.19 39.75 76.81
CA GLU A 67 74.61 39.01 75.69
C GLU A 67 73.52 39.82 74.98
N LEU A 68 72.65 40.51 75.73
CA LEU A 68 71.64 41.42 75.17
C LEU A 68 72.26 42.63 74.47
N ASN A 69 73.33 43.22 75.01
CA ASN A 69 74.01 44.35 74.34
C ASN A 69 74.77 43.90 73.09
N ALA A 70 75.36 42.71 73.11
CA ALA A 70 75.97 42.10 71.91
C ALA A 70 74.90 41.87 70.83
N HIS A 71 73.74 41.33 71.23
CA HIS A 71 72.61 41.11 70.32
C HIS A 71 72.05 42.43 69.76
N LEU A 72 71.91 43.47 70.58
CA LEU A 72 71.47 44.80 70.14
C LEU A 72 72.46 45.42 69.15
N LYS A 73 73.77 45.25 69.37
CA LYS A 73 74.80 45.73 68.45
C LYS A 73 74.73 44.98 67.11
N GLN A 74 74.48 43.67 67.14
CA GLN A 74 74.31 42.86 65.94
C GLN A 74 73.03 43.23 65.17
N LEU A 75 71.92 43.48 65.86
CA LEU A 75 70.68 43.96 65.25
C LEU A 75 70.87 45.34 64.60
N LYS A 76 71.63 46.25 65.23
CA LYS A 76 71.92 47.55 64.62
C LYS A 76 72.79 47.43 63.37
N SER A 77 73.76 46.51 63.33
CA SER A 77 74.52 46.26 62.10
C SER A 77 73.65 45.61 61.01
N GLU A 78 72.82 44.63 61.37
CA GLU A 78 71.89 43.99 60.43
C GLU A 78 70.87 45.00 59.89
N LEU A 79 70.35 45.92 60.71
CA LEU A 79 69.46 46.99 60.25
C LEU A 79 70.17 47.92 59.26
N VAL A 80 71.42 48.30 59.52
CA VAL A 80 72.18 49.18 58.62
C VAL A 80 72.52 48.44 57.32
N GLU A 81 72.82 47.14 57.37
CA GLU A 81 72.99 46.32 56.16
C GLU A 81 71.69 46.17 55.38
N LEU A 82 70.56 45.96 56.06
CA LEU A 82 69.25 45.83 55.41
C LEU A 82 68.82 47.16 54.78
N ILE A 83 69.03 48.29 55.48
CA ILE A 83 68.79 49.62 54.92
C ILE A 83 69.73 49.87 53.74
N ASN A 84 71.02 49.57 53.83
CA ASN A 84 71.93 49.83 52.71
C ASN A 84 71.66 48.95 51.49
N ARG A 85 71.29 47.67 51.70
CA ARG A 85 70.90 46.75 50.64
C ARG A 85 69.59 47.21 49.99
N ASP A 86 68.57 47.40 50.82
CA ASP A 86 67.24 47.70 50.32
C ASP A 86 67.14 49.15 49.82
N TYR A 87 67.98 50.10 50.28
CA TYR A 87 68.05 51.46 49.72
C TYR A 87 68.62 51.48 48.30
N GLN A 88 69.60 50.62 47.99
CA GLN A 88 70.08 50.46 46.62
C GLN A 88 68.99 49.83 45.74
N ASP A 89 68.30 48.81 46.24
CA ASP A 89 67.23 48.15 45.49
C ASP A 89 66.02 49.07 45.29
N PHE A 90 65.64 49.88 46.28
CA PHE A 90 64.57 50.89 46.16
C PHE A 90 64.94 52.01 45.20
N ILE A 91 66.19 52.49 45.22
CA ILE A 91 66.64 53.50 44.24
C ILE A 91 66.64 52.90 42.84
N ASN A 92 67.20 51.70 42.65
CA ASN A 92 67.21 51.02 41.36
C ASN A 92 65.80 50.73 40.85
N LEU A 93 64.88 50.30 41.72
CA LEU A 93 63.47 50.09 41.36
C LEU A 93 62.79 51.41 41.00
N SER A 94 63.04 52.51 41.72
CA SER A 94 62.46 53.82 41.39
C SER A 94 63.00 54.40 40.08
N ILE A 95 64.29 54.19 39.78
CA ILE A 95 64.92 54.62 38.53
C ILE A 95 64.37 53.78 37.37
N ASN A 96 64.25 52.46 37.55
CA ASN A 96 63.72 51.57 36.52
C ASN A 96 62.22 51.78 36.28
N LEU A 97 61.40 52.00 37.32
CA LEU A 97 59.97 52.30 37.13
C LEU A 97 59.74 53.59 36.33
N SER A 98 60.60 54.60 36.50
CA SER A 98 60.48 55.87 35.76
C SER A 98 60.80 55.76 34.26
N GLY A 99 61.45 54.66 33.83
CA GLY A 99 61.73 54.34 32.43
C GLY A 99 60.73 53.36 31.81
N VAL A 100 60.09 52.51 32.63
CA VAL A 100 59.15 51.49 32.17
C VAL A 100 57.91 52.09 31.49
N ASP A 101 57.44 53.26 31.91
CA ASP A 101 56.33 53.93 31.21
C ASP A 101 56.67 54.27 29.74
N LYS A 102 57.93 54.64 29.46
CA LYS A 102 58.41 54.86 28.08
C LYS A 102 58.57 53.57 27.31
N ASP A 103 59.10 52.52 27.94
CA ASP A 103 59.23 51.20 27.30
C ASP A 103 57.85 50.57 27.00
N ILE A 104 56.86 50.80 27.86
CA ILE A 104 55.47 50.40 27.66
C ILE A 104 54.84 51.20 26.51
N GLU A 105 55.06 52.52 26.44
CA GLU A 105 54.62 53.33 25.29
C GLU A 105 55.31 52.89 23.99
N GLU A 106 56.60 52.56 24.06
CA GLU A 106 57.40 52.09 22.92
C GLU A 106 56.97 50.69 22.45
N LEU A 107 56.49 49.82 23.36
CA LEU A 107 55.90 48.52 23.04
C LEU A 107 54.43 48.59 22.63
N ALA A 108 53.66 49.57 23.12
CA ALA A 108 52.26 49.75 22.75
C ALA A 108 52.09 50.11 21.26
N GLN A 109 53.02 50.86 20.68
CA GLN A 109 53.04 51.21 19.25
C GLN A 109 53.17 49.98 18.31
N PRO A 110 54.16 49.08 18.47
CA PRO A 110 54.28 47.85 17.69
C PRO A 110 53.11 46.89 17.93
N LEU A 111 52.57 46.82 19.15
CA LEU A 111 51.40 45.97 19.43
C LEU A 111 50.14 46.47 18.72
N ASN A 112 49.88 47.78 18.75
CA ASN A 112 48.77 48.39 18.01
C ASN A 112 48.94 48.26 16.49
N THR A 113 50.17 48.37 15.98
CA THR A 113 50.42 48.16 14.54
C THR A 113 50.26 46.70 14.13
N ILE A 114 50.68 45.74 14.95
CA ILE A 114 50.40 44.30 14.72
C ILE A 114 48.89 44.04 14.80
N GLU A 115 48.18 44.61 15.77
CA GLU A 115 46.72 44.46 15.87
C GLU A 115 46.03 45.01 14.61
N HIS A 116 46.46 46.18 14.12
CA HIS A 116 45.95 46.74 12.87
C HIS A 116 46.27 45.84 11.67
N GLN A 117 47.50 45.34 11.55
CA GLN A 117 47.90 44.43 10.46
C GLN A 117 47.12 43.11 10.49
N VAL A 118 46.84 42.58 11.69
CA VAL A 118 46.04 41.37 11.86
C VAL A 118 44.58 41.63 11.49
N LYS A 119 44.01 42.77 11.90
CA LYS A 119 42.66 43.19 11.49
C LYS A 119 42.57 43.39 9.98
N GLU A 120 43.53 44.08 9.38
CA GLU A 120 43.60 44.30 7.93
C GLU A 120 43.73 42.97 7.17
N ALA A 121 44.54 42.03 7.67
CA ALA A 121 44.63 40.69 7.12
C ALA A 121 43.31 39.91 7.28
N GLN A 122 42.65 40.00 8.44
CA GLN A 122 41.33 39.38 8.65
C GLN A 122 40.29 39.97 7.70
N ASP A 123 40.23 41.28 7.54
CA ASP A 123 39.33 41.95 6.60
C ASP A 123 39.64 41.55 5.16
N HIS A 124 40.92 41.43 4.80
CA HIS A 124 41.32 40.94 3.49
C HIS A 124 40.86 39.48 3.27
N PHE A 125 41.08 38.58 4.24
CA PHE A 125 40.62 37.20 4.14
C PHE A 125 39.09 37.11 4.08
N GLN A 126 38.38 37.94 4.84
CA GLN A 126 36.93 38.00 4.83
C GLN A 126 36.40 38.45 3.46
N ASN A 127 36.98 39.49 2.88
CA ASN A 127 36.68 39.94 1.52
C ASN A 127 36.95 38.84 0.47
N VAL A 128 38.06 38.11 0.61
CA VAL A 128 38.39 36.97 -0.28
C VAL A 128 37.38 35.84 -0.12
N ILE A 129 36.97 35.52 1.11
CA ILE A 129 35.95 34.49 1.38
C ILE A 129 34.61 34.88 0.75
N GLU A 130 34.18 36.12 0.91
CA GLU A 130 32.93 36.63 0.33
C GLU A 130 32.96 36.56 -1.21
N SER A 131 34.03 37.07 -1.82
CA SER A 131 34.24 36.97 -3.27
C SER A 131 34.23 35.52 -3.77
N LEU A 132 34.88 34.61 -3.03
CA LEU A 132 34.91 33.18 -3.37
C LEU A 132 33.55 32.52 -3.21
N GLN A 133 32.76 32.91 -2.20
CA GLN A 133 31.39 32.44 -2.02
C GLN A 133 30.48 32.90 -3.17
N GLU A 134 30.58 34.16 -3.59
CA GLU A 134 29.86 34.68 -4.76
C GLU A 134 30.23 33.92 -6.04
N GLN A 135 31.54 33.69 -6.26
CA GLN A 135 32.03 32.91 -7.41
C GLN A 135 31.52 31.47 -7.38
N LEU A 136 31.49 30.82 -6.21
CA LEU A 136 30.95 29.47 -6.04
C LEU A 136 29.45 29.43 -6.29
N GLN A 137 28.69 30.41 -5.81
CA GLN A 137 27.25 30.54 -6.08
C GLN A 137 27.00 30.75 -7.57
N TYR A 138 27.75 31.63 -8.23
CA TYR A 138 27.68 31.83 -9.67
C TYR A 138 28.00 30.54 -10.44
N ARG A 139 29.03 29.81 -10.03
CA ARG A 139 29.38 28.50 -10.63
C ARG A 139 28.29 27.46 -10.42
N ALA A 140 27.63 27.44 -9.26
CA ALA A 140 26.51 26.56 -8.98
C ALA A 140 25.29 26.89 -9.87
N GLN A 141 24.96 28.18 -10.03
CA GLN A 141 23.92 28.63 -10.94
C GLN A 141 24.24 28.25 -12.40
N LEU A 142 25.49 28.44 -12.83
CA LEU A 142 25.94 28.07 -14.19
C LEU A 142 25.83 26.55 -14.41
N ARG A 143 26.14 25.74 -13.39
CA ARG A 143 25.99 24.29 -13.42
C ARG A 143 24.51 23.89 -13.55
N ASN A 144 23.61 24.54 -12.83
CA ASN A 144 22.17 24.31 -12.93
C ASN A 144 21.60 24.71 -14.29
N LYS A 145 21.99 25.88 -14.82
CA LYS A 145 21.63 26.32 -16.17
C LYS A 145 22.14 25.33 -17.23
N LYS A 146 23.39 24.87 -17.11
CA LYS A 146 23.98 23.86 -18.00
C LYS A 146 23.27 22.50 -17.91
N ALA A 147 22.91 22.05 -16.71
CA ALA A 147 22.15 20.81 -16.52
C ALA A 147 20.76 20.89 -17.16
N THR A 148 20.10 22.03 -17.01
CA THR A 148 18.79 22.31 -17.63
C THR A 148 18.93 22.32 -19.16
N LEU A 149 19.91 23.03 -19.72
CA LEU A 149 20.14 23.06 -21.16
C LEU A 149 20.45 21.69 -21.74
N LYS A 150 21.24 20.86 -21.05
CA LYS A 150 21.47 19.46 -21.43
C LYS A 150 20.18 18.64 -21.42
N LEU A 151 19.30 18.85 -20.43
CA LEU A 151 18.00 18.20 -20.39
C LEU A 151 17.13 18.62 -21.58
N LEU A 152 17.05 19.91 -21.91
CA LEU A 152 16.31 20.39 -23.09
C LEU A 152 16.85 19.79 -24.38
N LEU A 153 18.18 19.76 -24.54
CA LEU A 153 18.82 19.20 -25.73
C LEU A 153 18.53 17.70 -25.85
N ASN A 154 18.64 16.94 -24.76
CA ASN A 154 18.29 15.52 -24.74
C ASN A 154 16.80 15.28 -25.05
N ILE A 155 15.90 16.14 -24.54
CA ILE A 155 14.47 16.07 -24.88
C ILE A 155 14.29 16.31 -26.38
N HIS A 156 14.90 17.35 -26.94
CA HIS A 156 14.80 17.66 -28.37
C HIS A 156 15.35 16.54 -29.25
N GLU A 157 16.50 15.96 -28.88
CA GLU A 157 17.07 14.82 -29.58
C GLU A 157 16.16 13.59 -29.50
N SER A 158 15.59 13.30 -28.31
CA SER A 158 14.66 12.18 -28.15
C SER A 158 13.37 12.36 -28.95
N ILE A 159 12.78 13.57 -28.97
CA ILE A 159 11.61 13.90 -29.79
C ILE A 159 11.94 13.69 -31.27
N SER A 160 13.05 14.25 -31.74
CA SER A 160 13.47 14.14 -33.14
C SER A 160 13.79 12.70 -33.55
N LYS A 161 14.38 11.91 -32.64
CA LYS A 161 14.66 10.48 -32.85
C LYS A 161 13.37 9.66 -32.94
N VAL A 162 12.39 9.93 -32.07
CA VAL A 162 11.08 9.26 -32.14
C VAL A 162 10.29 9.69 -33.39
N GLU A 163 10.32 10.97 -33.77
CA GLU A 163 9.73 11.44 -35.03
C GLU A 163 10.37 10.77 -36.25
N TYR A 164 11.69 10.54 -36.22
CA TYR A 164 12.39 9.79 -37.26
C TYR A 164 11.97 8.32 -37.30
N LEU A 165 11.97 7.63 -36.15
CA LEU A 165 11.55 6.22 -36.07
C LEU A 165 10.08 6.01 -36.45
N LEU A 166 9.24 7.04 -36.31
CA LEU A 166 7.84 7.02 -36.71
C LEU A 166 7.59 7.62 -38.10
N ASP A 167 8.62 7.97 -38.87
CA ASP A 167 8.51 8.61 -40.20
C ASP A 167 7.63 9.89 -40.21
N ILE A 168 7.54 10.60 -39.09
CA ILE A 168 6.66 11.76 -38.94
C ILE A 168 7.24 13.01 -39.63
N ASN A 169 8.51 12.97 -40.07
CA ASN A 169 9.19 14.01 -40.85
C ASN A 169 10.43 13.41 -41.55
N ALA A 170 10.24 12.38 -42.38
CA ALA A 170 11.31 11.60 -43.01
C ALA A 170 12.27 12.41 -43.91
N GLU A 171 12.00 13.68 -44.19
CA GLU A 171 12.87 14.54 -45.02
C GLU A 171 13.98 15.24 -44.21
N ILE A 172 13.77 15.54 -42.93
CA ILE A 172 14.71 16.36 -42.13
C ILE A 172 15.76 15.50 -41.40
N ALA A 173 15.44 14.24 -41.11
CA ALA A 173 16.27 13.35 -40.28
C ALA A 173 17.04 12.26 -41.08
N LYS A 174 16.96 12.30 -42.42
CA LYS A 174 17.58 11.30 -43.30
C LYS A 174 19.09 11.20 -43.19
N ASP A 175 19.81 12.26 -42.81
CA ASP A 175 21.28 12.26 -42.92
C ASP A 175 22.01 11.85 -41.63
N LYS A 176 21.40 12.03 -40.45
CA LYS A 176 22.04 11.70 -39.16
C LYS A 176 21.81 10.25 -38.70
N TYR A 177 20.64 9.67 -39.01
CA TYR A 177 20.22 8.35 -38.49
C TYR A 177 20.20 7.22 -39.54
N LYS A 178 20.47 7.51 -40.82
CA LYS A 178 20.64 6.49 -41.87
C LYS A 178 21.81 5.55 -41.59
N LEU A 179 22.92 6.07 -41.05
CA LEU A 179 24.14 5.27 -40.82
C LEU A 179 23.95 4.23 -39.71
N GLU A 180 23.16 4.54 -38.67
CA GLU A 180 22.86 3.59 -37.58
C GLU A 180 21.88 2.50 -37.99
N ASN A 181 20.93 2.79 -38.90
CA ASN A 181 19.92 1.83 -39.32
C ASN A 181 20.34 0.97 -40.52
N GLN A 182 21.37 1.32 -41.28
CA GLN A 182 21.90 0.48 -42.37
C GLN A 182 22.64 -0.78 -41.86
N LEU A 183 23.02 -0.83 -40.58
CA LEU A 183 23.58 -2.02 -39.92
C LEU A 183 22.49 -2.97 -39.38
N ALA A 184 21.23 -2.52 -39.32
CA ALA A 184 20.08 -3.33 -38.92
C ALA A 184 19.27 -3.70 -40.17
N GLY A 185 19.62 -4.84 -40.78
CA GLY A 185 18.95 -5.36 -41.97
C GLY A 185 17.43 -5.44 -41.81
N ASP A 186 16.71 -5.19 -42.91
CA ASP A 186 15.26 -5.28 -43.13
C ASP A 186 14.42 -5.64 -41.88
N ASP A 187 14.38 -4.71 -40.93
CA ASP A 187 13.69 -4.93 -39.65
C ASP A 187 12.19 -4.74 -39.88
N SER A 188 11.45 -5.84 -39.74
CA SER A 188 9.98 -5.88 -39.76
C SER A 188 9.37 -4.68 -39.03
N LEU A 189 8.30 -4.11 -39.62
CA LEU A 189 7.50 -3.00 -39.07
C LEU A 189 7.25 -3.13 -37.55
N GLY A 190 7.06 -4.36 -37.04
CA GLY A 190 6.87 -4.63 -35.61
C GLY A 190 8.08 -4.27 -34.73
N LYS A 191 9.31 -4.52 -35.19
CA LYS A 191 10.54 -4.15 -34.48
C LYS A 191 10.80 -2.65 -34.49
N GLN A 192 10.51 -1.98 -35.60
CA GLN A 192 10.63 -0.52 -35.69
C GLN A 192 9.66 0.16 -34.72
N ILE A 193 8.43 -0.34 -34.61
CA ILE A 193 7.44 0.14 -33.65
C ILE A 193 7.86 -0.17 -32.21
N GLU A 194 8.46 -1.32 -31.93
CA GLU A 194 9.00 -1.64 -30.60
C GLU A 194 10.14 -0.71 -30.19
N ARG A 195 11.07 -0.44 -31.11
CA ARG A 195 12.13 0.54 -30.88
C ARG A 195 11.58 1.95 -30.67
N ALA A 196 10.59 2.36 -31.47
CA ALA A 196 9.92 3.64 -31.30
C ALA A 196 9.22 3.76 -29.94
N ALA A 197 8.57 2.69 -29.45
CA ALA A 197 7.91 2.66 -28.14
C ALA A 197 8.91 2.77 -26.97
N ILE A 198 10.08 2.12 -27.06
CA ILE A 198 11.14 2.23 -26.03
C ILE A 198 11.67 3.66 -25.96
N GLU A 199 11.98 4.26 -27.10
CA GLU A 199 12.45 5.65 -27.18
C GLU A 199 11.35 6.64 -26.77
N TYR A 200 10.08 6.33 -27.04
CA TYR A 200 8.93 7.11 -26.58
C TYR A 200 8.86 7.13 -25.04
N ASN A 201 9.04 6.00 -24.38
CA ASN A 201 9.06 5.95 -22.91
C ASN A 201 10.23 6.74 -22.31
N GLN A 202 11.42 6.66 -22.94
CA GLN A 202 12.56 7.45 -22.51
C GLN A 202 12.28 8.95 -22.66
N MET A 203 11.70 9.35 -23.80
CA MET A 203 11.23 10.72 -24.03
C MET A 203 10.20 11.13 -22.97
N GLN A 204 9.19 10.29 -22.68
CA GLN A 204 8.17 10.57 -21.69
C GLN A 204 8.75 10.74 -20.27
N HIS A 205 9.76 9.94 -19.91
CA HIS A 205 10.48 10.09 -18.65
C HIS A 205 11.30 11.40 -18.59
N LEU A 206 11.99 11.76 -19.68
CA LEU A 206 12.74 13.02 -19.78
C LEU A 206 11.81 14.24 -19.73
N VAL A 207 10.69 14.20 -20.45
CA VAL A 207 9.62 15.19 -20.40
C VAL A 207 9.04 15.29 -18.99
N GLY A 208 8.87 14.14 -18.32
CA GLY A 208 8.41 14.07 -16.94
C GLY A 208 9.32 14.78 -15.94
N ARG A 209 10.64 14.80 -16.19
CA ARG A 209 11.63 15.53 -15.38
C ARG A 209 11.68 17.03 -15.68
N GLY A 210 11.10 17.49 -16.79
CA GLY A 210 11.16 18.88 -17.24
C GLY A 210 9.80 19.58 -17.30
N LYS A 211 8.74 19.02 -16.68
CA LYS A 211 7.34 19.46 -16.81
C LYS A 211 7.12 20.97 -16.61
N ASP A 212 7.94 21.61 -15.78
CA ASP A 212 7.79 23.02 -15.41
C ASP A 212 8.41 24.01 -16.43
N LEU A 213 9.10 23.52 -17.46
CA LEU A 213 9.79 24.36 -18.44
C LEU A 213 8.84 24.81 -19.58
N ALA A 214 8.86 26.09 -19.93
CA ALA A 214 8.07 26.66 -21.04
C ALA A 214 8.34 25.95 -22.38
N PHE A 215 9.56 25.47 -22.60
CA PHE A 215 9.95 24.68 -23.77
C PHE A 215 9.11 23.40 -23.98
N ILE A 216 8.67 22.75 -22.89
CA ILE A 216 7.81 21.56 -23.00
C ILE A 216 6.39 21.96 -23.38
N LYS A 217 5.90 23.11 -22.90
CA LYS A 217 4.58 23.63 -23.29
C LYS A 217 4.54 23.95 -24.79
N GLU A 218 5.59 24.55 -25.34
CA GLU A 218 5.70 24.82 -26.78
C GLU A 218 5.81 23.54 -27.62
N ASN A 219 6.51 22.52 -27.14
CA ASN A 219 6.65 21.24 -27.85
C ASN A 219 5.56 20.21 -27.50
N SER A 220 4.57 20.57 -26.68
CA SER A 220 3.51 19.67 -26.24
C SER A 220 2.72 19.09 -27.41
N TRP A 221 2.44 19.90 -28.44
CA TRP A 221 1.76 19.45 -29.66
C TRP A 221 2.57 18.41 -30.44
N ARG A 222 3.91 18.49 -30.45
CA ARG A 222 4.77 17.47 -31.09
C ARG A 222 4.69 16.15 -30.34
N ILE A 223 4.74 16.21 -29.01
CA ILE A 223 4.62 15.03 -28.14
C ILE A 223 3.25 14.37 -28.32
N THR A 224 2.17 15.15 -28.37
CA THR A 224 0.81 14.63 -28.65
C THR A 224 0.74 14.03 -30.05
N ARG A 225 1.30 14.69 -31.08
CA ARG A 225 1.34 14.15 -32.44
C ARG A 225 2.09 12.82 -32.51
N ILE A 226 3.23 12.71 -31.82
CA ILE A 226 3.99 11.46 -31.70
C ILE A 226 3.15 10.37 -31.01
N LYS A 227 2.45 10.72 -29.92
CA LYS A 227 1.57 9.80 -29.21
C LYS A 227 0.46 9.28 -30.14
N ASP A 228 -0.26 10.19 -30.80
CA ASP A 228 -1.38 9.84 -31.68
C ASP A 228 -0.94 8.99 -32.86
N THR A 229 0.21 9.30 -33.47
CA THR A 229 0.76 8.53 -34.60
C THR A 229 1.27 7.16 -34.17
N LEU A 230 1.90 7.05 -32.98
CA LEU A 230 2.30 5.77 -32.40
C LEU A 230 1.06 4.91 -32.11
N GLU A 231 0.02 5.47 -31.48
CA GLU A 231 -1.25 4.79 -31.22
C GLU A 231 -1.95 4.34 -32.52
N GLN A 232 -1.99 5.19 -33.55
CA GLN A 232 -2.56 4.83 -34.85
C GLN A 232 -1.78 3.73 -35.56
N LYS A 233 -0.44 3.79 -35.57
CA LYS A 233 0.41 2.75 -36.17
C LYS A 233 0.27 1.42 -35.43
N LEU A 234 0.28 1.45 -34.09
CA LEU A 234 0.05 0.28 -33.25
C LEU A 234 -1.35 -0.31 -33.47
N SER A 235 -2.38 0.54 -33.57
CA SER A 235 -3.76 0.09 -33.76
C SER A 235 -3.93 -0.57 -35.13
N LYS A 236 -3.35 0.00 -36.18
CA LYS A 236 -3.32 -0.62 -37.51
C LYS A 236 -2.56 -1.94 -37.51
N ALA A 237 -1.38 -2.00 -36.88
CA ALA A 237 -0.58 -3.22 -36.79
C ALA A 237 -1.33 -4.33 -36.02
N LEU A 238 -1.96 -3.99 -34.89
CA LEU A 238 -2.79 -4.91 -34.11
C LEU A 238 -4.02 -5.36 -34.92
N HIS A 239 -4.68 -4.46 -35.64
CA HIS A 239 -5.81 -4.78 -36.49
C HIS A 239 -5.43 -5.76 -37.60
N THR A 240 -4.34 -5.51 -38.34
CA THR A 240 -3.85 -6.42 -39.37
C THR A 240 -3.46 -7.78 -38.79
N ALA A 241 -2.80 -7.81 -37.63
CA ALA A 241 -2.45 -9.05 -36.94
C ALA A 241 -3.71 -9.84 -36.51
N LEU A 242 -4.73 -9.17 -35.97
CA LEU A 242 -5.99 -9.80 -35.58
C LEU A 242 -6.78 -10.32 -36.80
N LEU A 243 -6.76 -9.62 -37.92
CA LEU A 243 -7.37 -10.08 -39.17
C LEU A 243 -6.68 -11.34 -39.71
N GLN A 244 -5.35 -11.42 -39.63
CA GLN A 244 -4.59 -12.61 -40.03
C GLN A 244 -4.85 -13.80 -39.12
N VAL A 245 -4.98 -13.57 -37.80
CA VAL A 245 -5.41 -14.61 -36.84
C VAL A 245 -6.82 -15.09 -37.18
N ARG A 246 -7.74 -14.19 -37.57
CA ARG A 246 -9.10 -14.53 -38.00
C ARG A 246 -9.14 -15.35 -39.29
N ALA A 247 -8.21 -15.13 -40.21
CA ALA A 247 -8.12 -15.88 -41.47
C ALA A 247 -7.59 -17.31 -41.29
N GLY A 248 -7.18 -17.71 -40.08
CA GLY A 248 -6.65 -19.05 -39.79
C GLY A 248 -5.18 -19.23 -40.16
N GLU A 249 -4.52 -18.19 -40.67
CA GLU A 249 -3.09 -18.18 -41.00
C GLU A 249 -2.26 -17.85 -39.75
N LEU A 250 -2.28 -18.78 -38.79
CA LEU A 250 -1.52 -18.67 -37.55
C LEU A 250 -0.02 -18.98 -37.77
N THR A 251 0.62 -18.23 -38.67
CA THR A 251 2.06 -18.33 -38.91
C THR A 251 2.85 -17.88 -37.67
N ARG A 252 4.05 -18.46 -37.48
CA ARG A 252 4.96 -18.09 -36.36
C ARG A 252 5.28 -16.58 -36.37
N SER A 253 5.32 -15.98 -37.56
CA SER A 253 5.52 -14.55 -37.78
C SER A 253 4.37 -13.69 -37.26
N THR A 254 3.11 -14.07 -37.51
CA THR A 254 1.95 -13.28 -37.04
C THR A 254 1.80 -13.33 -35.53
N LYS A 255 2.09 -14.49 -34.91
CA LYS A 255 2.21 -14.58 -33.44
C LYS A 255 3.30 -13.66 -32.90
N GLN A 256 4.47 -13.60 -33.55
CA GLN A 256 5.56 -12.72 -33.15
C GLN A 256 5.19 -11.23 -33.30
N SER A 257 4.58 -10.83 -34.41
CA SER A 257 4.08 -9.47 -34.61
C SER A 257 3.00 -9.09 -33.59
N LEU A 258 2.09 -10.01 -33.24
CA LEU A 258 1.08 -9.80 -32.21
C LEU A 258 1.70 -9.68 -30.82
N VAL A 259 2.66 -10.53 -30.47
CA VAL A 259 3.44 -10.42 -29.22
C VAL A 259 4.14 -9.07 -29.15
N GLN A 260 4.79 -8.65 -30.24
CA GLN A 260 5.46 -7.34 -30.31
C GLN A 260 4.46 -6.21 -30.10
N CYS A 261 3.31 -6.21 -30.79
CA CYS A 261 2.28 -5.18 -30.63
C CYS A 261 1.71 -5.13 -29.21
N LEU A 262 1.39 -6.27 -28.61
CA LEU A 262 0.88 -6.29 -27.23
C LEU A 262 1.95 -5.92 -26.22
N ARG A 263 3.21 -6.28 -26.48
CA ARG A 263 4.33 -5.84 -25.64
C ARG A 263 4.54 -4.34 -25.72
N THR A 264 4.46 -3.74 -26.91
CA THR A 264 4.60 -2.29 -27.06
C THR A 264 3.45 -1.53 -26.42
N TYR A 265 2.21 -2.01 -26.52
CA TYR A 265 1.08 -1.45 -25.78
C TYR A 265 1.27 -1.54 -24.26
N ALA A 266 1.82 -2.65 -23.75
CA ALA A 266 2.18 -2.75 -22.34
C ALA A 266 3.32 -1.81 -21.95
N LEU A 267 4.32 -1.62 -22.82
CA LEU A 267 5.42 -0.69 -22.57
C LEU A 267 4.94 0.76 -22.48
N ILE A 268 3.99 1.17 -23.32
CA ILE A 268 3.43 2.53 -23.35
C ILE A 268 2.34 2.71 -22.28
N ASP A 269 2.05 1.67 -21.48
CA ASP A 269 1.00 1.65 -20.45
C ASP A 269 -0.39 1.99 -21.02
N GLN A 270 -0.68 1.52 -22.24
CA GLN A 270 -1.95 1.69 -22.95
C GLN A 270 -2.62 0.32 -23.18
N THR A 271 -2.73 -0.48 -22.11
CA THR A 271 -3.34 -1.82 -22.18
C THR A 271 -4.83 -1.76 -22.48
N GLU A 272 -5.54 -0.76 -21.95
CA GLU A 272 -6.98 -0.55 -22.17
C GLU A 272 -7.33 -0.28 -23.64
N VAL A 273 -6.50 0.49 -24.35
CA VAL A 273 -6.71 0.79 -25.78
C VAL A 273 -6.58 -0.49 -26.61
N ALA A 274 -5.57 -1.31 -26.32
CA ALA A 274 -5.40 -2.60 -26.98
C ALA A 274 -6.57 -3.55 -26.70
N GLU A 275 -7.06 -3.60 -25.46
CA GLU A 275 -8.23 -4.39 -25.08
C GLU A 275 -9.51 -3.93 -25.78
N LYS A 276 -9.70 -2.62 -25.95
CA LYS A 276 -10.82 -2.06 -26.71
C LYS A 276 -10.74 -2.44 -28.19
N ILE A 277 -9.56 -2.41 -28.80
CA ILE A 277 -9.38 -2.84 -30.19
C ILE A 277 -9.69 -4.33 -30.34
N ILE A 278 -9.23 -5.17 -29.40
CA ILE A 278 -9.57 -6.60 -29.39
C ILE A 278 -11.09 -6.79 -29.22
N LYS A 279 -11.72 -6.03 -28.32
CA LYS A 279 -13.18 -6.04 -28.11
C LYS A 279 -13.94 -5.75 -29.40
N GLU A 280 -13.61 -4.66 -30.08
CA GLU A 280 -14.35 -4.20 -31.26
C GLU A 280 -14.07 -5.00 -32.52
N GLN A 281 -12.83 -5.44 -32.76
CA GLN A 281 -12.43 -6.01 -34.05
C GLN A 281 -12.46 -7.54 -34.05
N PHE A 282 -12.15 -8.17 -32.92
CA PHE A 282 -12.07 -9.63 -32.83
C PHE A 282 -13.31 -10.22 -32.16
N VAL A 283 -13.66 -9.70 -30.98
CA VAL A 283 -14.73 -10.27 -30.16
C VAL A 283 -16.11 -9.89 -30.71
N ARG A 284 -16.37 -8.61 -30.99
CA ARG A 284 -17.68 -8.15 -31.49
C ARG A 284 -18.09 -8.82 -32.79
N TRP A 285 -17.18 -8.94 -33.76
CA TRP A 285 -17.48 -9.62 -35.04
C TRP A 285 -18.01 -11.05 -34.83
N TYR A 286 -17.39 -11.80 -33.92
CA TYR A 286 -17.79 -13.17 -33.63
C TYR A 286 -19.07 -13.24 -32.80
N LEU A 287 -19.19 -12.38 -31.78
CA LEU A 287 -20.37 -12.33 -30.93
C LEU A 287 -21.59 -11.79 -31.67
N GLU A 288 -21.45 -10.88 -32.62
CA GLU A 288 -22.53 -10.49 -33.50
C GLU A 288 -23.01 -11.68 -34.32
N LYS A 289 -22.09 -12.50 -34.86
CA LYS A 289 -22.43 -13.71 -35.60
C LYS A 289 -23.16 -14.76 -34.74
N ILE A 290 -22.77 -14.91 -33.48
CA ILE A 290 -23.37 -15.89 -32.56
C ILE A 290 -24.66 -15.38 -31.92
N ILE A 291 -24.68 -14.15 -31.42
CA ILE A 291 -25.77 -13.59 -30.65
C ILE A 291 -26.71 -12.89 -31.63
N HIS A 292 -27.62 -13.67 -32.21
CA HIS A 292 -28.75 -13.20 -33.00
C HIS A 292 -30.06 -13.60 -32.32
N SER A 293 -31.01 -12.66 -32.22
CA SER A 293 -32.37 -12.91 -31.67
C SER A 293 -33.11 -14.07 -32.35
N LYS A 294 -32.72 -14.40 -33.60
CA LYS A 294 -33.25 -15.53 -34.38
C LYS A 294 -32.90 -16.92 -33.82
N ILE A 295 -31.83 -17.07 -33.04
CA ILE A 295 -31.51 -18.36 -32.37
C ILE A 295 -32.50 -18.65 -31.24
N LEU A 296 -33.06 -17.60 -30.61
CA LEU A 296 -34.09 -17.76 -29.58
C LEU A 296 -35.46 -18.15 -30.15
N GLN A 297 -35.71 -17.86 -31.44
CA GLN A 297 -37.02 -18.06 -32.10
C GLN A 297 -37.05 -19.29 -33.01
N ASN A 298 -35.96 -19.56 -33.74
CA ASN A 298 -35.84 -20.72 -34.61
C ASN A 298 -34.92 -21.75 -33.97
N ASN A 299 -35.50 -22.73 -33.29
CA ASN A 299 -35.05 -24.13 -33.25
C ASN A 299 -35.99 -24.94 -32.33
N LYS A 300 -37.21 -25.22 -32.80
CA LYS A 300 -38.09 -26.22 -32.16
C LYS A 300 -37.58 -27.68 -32.33
N THR A 301 -36.38 -27.87 -32.86
CA THR A 301 -35.85 -29.16 -33.33
C THR A 301 -34.60 -29.66 -32.61
N SER A 302 -34.04 -28.92 -31.64
CA SER A 302 -32.93 -29.41 -30.80
C SER A 302 -33.41 -29.67 -29.37
N LYS A 303 -33.01 -30.81 -28.78
CA LYS A 303 -33.40 -31.25 -27.43
C LYS A 303 -32.79 -30.40 -26.30
N GLU A 304 -31.89 -29.47 -26.61
CA GLU A 304 -31.22 -28.59 -25.66
C GLU A 304 -31.70 -27.13 -25.82
N ASP A 305 -31.80 -26.41 -24.70
CA ASP A 305 -32.25 -25.02 -24.70
C ASP A 305 -31.32 -24.14 -25.58
N PRO A 306 -31.88 -23.29 -26.47
CA PRO A 306 -31.09 -22.52 -27.45
C PRO A 306 -30.05 -21.58 -26.81
N LEU A 307 -30.25 -21.22 -25.54
CA LEU A 307 -29.28 -20.45 -24.75
C LEU A 307 -28.06 -21.26 -24.35
N THR A 308 -28.25 -22.52 -23.96
CA THR A 308 -27.16 -23.40 -23.55
C THR A 308 -26.22 -23.67 -24.72
N ASP A 309 -26.77 -23.85 -25.92
CA ASP A 309 -25.97 -23.99 -27.15
C ASP A 309 -25.22 -22.70 -27.50
N MET A 310 -25.85 -21.54 -27.33
CA MET A 310 -25.20 -20.25 -27.54
C MET A 310 -24.03 -20.07 -26.56
N TYR A 311 -24.23 -20.39 -25.28
CA TYR A 311 -23.19 -20.36 -24.26
C TYR A 311 -22.05 -21.34 -24.54
N LYS A 312 -22.35 -22.58 -24.96
CA LYS A 312 -21.34 -23.58 -25.36
C LYS A 312 -20.50 -23.07 -26.54
N LYS A 313 -21.11 -22.44 -27.54
CA LYS A 313 -20.39 -21.86 -28.68
C LYS A 313 -19.48 -20.70 -28.25
N ILE A 314 -19.95 -19.81 -27.37
CA ILE A 314 -19.13 -18.73 -26.79
C ILE A 314 -17.94 -19.29 -26.00
N LEU A 315 -18.16 -20.32 -25.17
CA LEU A 315 -17.08 -20.98 -24.44
C LEU A 315 -16.08 -21.63 -25.39
N SER A 316 -16.54 -22.26 -26.48
CA SER A 316 -15.67 -22.88 -27.47
C SER A 316 -14.78 -21.86 -28.20
N PHE A 317 -15.28 -20.65 -28.41
CA PHE A 317 -14.50 -19.54 -28.97
C PHE A 317 -13.44 -19.04 -27.99
N ALA A 318 -13.82 -18.84 -26.73
CA ALA A 318 -12.89 -18.46 -25.68
C ALA A 318 -11.77 -19.49 -25.49
N SER A 319 -12.09 -20.79 -25.67
CA SER A 319 -11.14 -21.89 -25.53
C SER A 319 -10.39 -22.28 -26.81
N LYS A 320 -10.68 -21.71 -27.98
CA LYS A 320 -9.98 -22.05 -29.24
C LYS A 320 -9.41 -20.83 -29.93
N ASP A 321 -10.28 -19.90 -30.32
CA ASP A 321 -9.91 -18.77 -31.17
C ASP A 321 -9.28 -17.63 -30.37
N LEU A 322 -9.69 -17.47 -29.10
CA LEU A 322 -9.10 -16.48 -28.21
C LEU A 322 -7.83 -16.99 -27.49
N GLN A 323 -7.62 -18.31 -27.40
CA GLN A 323 -6.48 -18.90 -26.68
C GLN A 323 -5.12 -18.37 -27.14
N PRO A 324 -4.81 -18.19 -28.44
CA PRO A 324 -3.54 -17.62 -28.85
C PRO A 324 -3.28 -16.22 -28.27
N ILE A 325 -4.32 -15.39 -28.16
CA ILE A 325 -4.24 -14.03 -27.60
C ILE A 325 -4.10 -14.10 -26.07
N LEU A 326 -4.84 -15.00 -25.43
CA LEU A 326 -4.76 -15.23 -23.99
C LEU A 326 -3.39 -15.78 -23.59
N ASP A 327 -2.83 -16.71 -24.35
CA ASP A 327 -1.49 -17.25 -24.10
C ASP A 327 -0.43 -16.16 -24.21
N ILE A 328 -0.55 -15.24 -25.17
CA ILE A 328 0.40 -14.12 -25.29
C ILE A 328 0.27 -13.17 -24.08
N THR A 329 -0.95 -12.74 -23.76
CA THR A 329 -1.17 -11.79 -22.65
C THR A 329 -0.87 -12.40 -21.27
N GLN A 330 -1.19 -13.68 -21.06
CA GLN A 330 -1.08 -14.35 -19.76
C GLN A 330 0.23 -15.13 -19.56
N LYS A 331 0.90 -15.62 -20.63
CA LYS A 331 2.16 -16.36 -20.52
C LYS A 331 3.39 -15.53 -20.87
N THR A 332 3.37 -14.75 -21.96
CA THR A 332 4.56 -13.98 -22.37
C THR A 332 4.63 -12.61 -21.72
N LEU A 333 3.48 -12.02 -21.37
CA LEU A 333 3.38 -10.70 -20.73
C LEU A 333 2.96 -10.81 -19.25
N LYS A 334 3.45 -11.82 -18.53
CA LYS A 334 3.17 -12.00 -17.10
C LYS A 334 3.57 -10.74 -16.31
N GLY A 335 2.60 -10.14 -15.60
CA GLY A 335 2.80 -8.92 -14.83
C GLY A 335 2.32 -7.63 -15.51
N SER A 336 1.79 -7.73 -16.73
CA SER A 336 1.09 -6.61 -17.40
C SER A 336 -0.34 -6.45 -16.87
N ASN A 337 -0.91 -5.25 -17.02
CA ASN A 337 -2.29 -4.91 -16.65
C ASN A 337 -3.33 -5.43 -17.66
N TYR A 338 -3.02 -6.53 -18.38
CA TYR A 338 -3.95 -7.10 -19.35
C TYR A 338 -4.99 -8.02 -18.70
N GLU A 339 -6.25 -7.67 -18.88
CA GLU A 339 -7.44 -8.42 -18.48
C GLU A 339 -8.42 -8.57 -19.65
N VAL A 340 -7.90 -8.95 -20.83
CA VAL A 340 -8.64 -9.19 -22.08
C VAL A 340 -9.90 -10.07 -21.88
N LEU A 341 -9.84 -11.09 -21.01
CA LEU A 341 -11.01 -11.93 -20.70
C LEU A 341 -12.18 -11.13 -20.13
N VAL A 342 -11.90 -10.17 -19.24
CA VAL A 342 -12.94 -9.42 -18.53
C VAL A 342 -13.34 -8.18 -19.33
N ASN A 343 -12.34 -7.38 -19.72
CA ASN A 343 -12.57 -6.07 -20.33
C ASN A 343 -12.98 -6.17 -21.81
N SER A 344 -12.52 -7.20 -22.53
CA SER A 344 -12.89 -7.40 -23.94
C SER A 344 -14.02 -8.42 -24.08
N LEU A 345 -13.82 -9.66 -23.60
CA LEU A 345 -14.75 -10.76 -23.85
C LEU A 345 -16.02 -10.65 -22.99
N TRP A 346 -15.90 -10.61 -21.66
CA TRP A 346 -17.06 -10.54 -20.76
C TRP A 346 -17.88 -9.25 -20.95
N ALA A 347 -17.21 -8.10 -21.07
CA ALA A 347 -17.88 -6.83 -21.31
C ALA A 347 -18.70 -6.82 -22.60
N GLU A 348 -18.20 -7.38 -23.71
CA GLU A 348 -18.96 -7.47 -24.96
C GLU A 348 -20.09 -8.50 -24.88
N ILE A 349 -19.88 -9.67 -24.26
CA ILE A 349 -20.95 -10.68 -24.07
C ILE A 349 -22.13 -10.07 -23.30
N THR A 350 -21.85 -9.42 -22.18
CA THR A 350 -22.89 -8.83 -21.34
C THR A 350 -23.61 -7.69 -22.05
N GLU A 351 -22.90 -6.87 -22.83
CA GLU A 351 -23.47 -5.80 -23.64
C GLU A 351 -24.39 -6.35 -24.75
N GLU A 352 -23.93 -7.35 -25.50
CA GLU A 352 -24.67 -7.97 -26.61
C GLU A 352 -25.92 -8.74 -26.12
N ILE A 353 -25.80 -9.52 -25.03
CA ILE A 353 -26.95 -10.20 -24.43
C ILE A 353 -27.97 -9.17 -23.91
N SER A 354 -27.51 -8.06 -23.33
CA SER A 354 -28.40 -7.00 -22.83
C SER A 354 -29.14 -6.25 -23.95
N LYS A 355 -28.52 -6.09 -25.12
CA LYS A 355 -29.12 -5.44 -26.28
C LYS A 355 -30.07 -6.37 -27.01
N LYS A 356 -29.62 -7.58 -27.35
CA LYS A 356 -30.31 -8.49 -28.28
C LYS A 356 -31.22 -9.49 -27.60
N CYS A 357 -31.02 -9.76 -26.31
CA CYS A 357 -31.69 -10.84 -25.59
C CYS A 357 -32.40 -10.38 -24.31
N ARG A 358 -33.08 -9.23 -24.36
CA ARG A 358 -33.87 -8.70 -23.23
C ARG A 358 -34.94 -9.68 -22.73
N ALA A 359 -35.50 -10.48 -23.64
CA ALA A 359 -36.53 -11.49 -23.32
C ALA A 359 -36.05 -12.57 -22.34
N ILE A 360 -34.74 -12.83 -22.25
CA ILE A 360 -34.18 -13.82 -21.32
C ILE A 360 -34.45 -13.41 -19.86
N PHE A 361 -34.43 -12.10 -19.58
CA PHE A 361 -34.57 -11.56 -18.23
C PHE A 361 -36.04 -11.40 -17.79
N ALA A 362 -37.00 -11.66 -18.67
CA ALA A 362 -38.42 -11.43 -18.37
C ALA A 362 -38.93 -12.46 -17.33
N PRO A 363 -39.38 -12.01 -16.15
CA PRO A 363 -39.84 -12.92 -15.09
C PRO A 363 -41.25 -13.50 -15.35
N GLY A 364 -41.94 -13.04 -16.40
CA GLY A 364 -43.34 -13.39 -16.69
C GLY A 364 -43.58 -14.89 -16.92
N GLN A 365 -42.58 -15.63 -17.41
CA GLN A 365 -42.62 -17.10 -17.52
C GLN A 365 -41.63 -17.73 -16.54
N MET A 366 -42.11 -18.12 -15.37
CA MET A 366 -41.26 -18.57 -14.26
C MET A 366 -40.40 -19.81 -14.60
N THR A 367 -40.94 -20.79 -15.33
CA THR A 367 -40.21 -22.01 -15.71
C THR A 367 -39.07 -21.73 -16.68
N VAL A 368 -39.31 -20.84 -17.65
CA VAL A 368 -38.30 -20.42 -18.64
C VAL A 368 -37.25 -19.53 -17.97
N PHE A 369 -37.66 -18.62 -17.08
CA PHE A 369 -36.73 -17.78 -16.31
C PHE A 369 -35.77 -18.61 -15.46
N HIS A 370 -36.27 -19.64 -14.76
CA HIS A 370 -35.43 -20.55 -13.96
C HIS A 370 -34.41 -21.31 -14.81
N LYS A 371 -34.86 -21.91 -15.92
CA LYS A 371 -33.99 -22.62 -16.85
C LYS A 371 -32.90 -21.70 -17.41
N ASN A 372 -33.30 -20.52 -17.88
CA ASN A 372 -32.39 -19.51 -18.42
C ASN A 372 -31.35 -19.07 -17.39
N TYR A 373 -31.79 -18.74 -16.17
CA TYR A 373 -30.89 -18.33 -15.10
C TYR A 373 -29.91 -19.44 -14.72
N THR A 374 -30.38 -20.68 -14.60
CA THR A 374 -29.53 -21.84 -14.28
C THR A 374 -28.49 -22.08 -15.38
N ALA A 375 -28.88 -21.99 -16.65
CA ALA A 375 -27.97 -22.05 -17.79
C ALA A 375 -26.92 -20.93 -17.75
N THR A 376 -27.33 -19.70 -17.43
CA THR A 376 -26.41 -18.56 -17.31
C THR A 376 -25.43 -18.73 -16.14
N ILE A 377 -25.85 -19.26 -14.99
CA ILE A 377 -24.95 -19.51 -13.85
C ILE A 377 -23.96 -20.64 -14.15
N SER A 378 -24.40 -21.70 -14.85
CA SER A 378 -23.51 -22.77 -15.31
C SER A 378 -22.48 -22.24 -16.33
N PHE A 379 -22.92 -21.35 -17.22
CA PHE A 379 -22.04 -20.64 -18.14
C PHE A 379 -21.02 -19.76 -17.40
N ILE A 380 -21.47 -18.95 -16.42
CA ILE A 380 -20.58 -18.10 -15.61
C ILE A 380 -19.56 -18.97 -14.86
N SER A 381 -19.97 -20.10 -14.30
CA SER A 381 -19.06 -21.01 -13.59
C SER A 381 -18.01 -21.61 -14.53
N SER A 382 -18.43 -22.01 -15.74
CA SER A 382 -17.50 -22.47 -16.78
C SER A 382 -16.57 -21.36 -17.26
N PHE A 383 -17.06 -20.13 -17.36
CA PHE A 383 -16.28 -18.95 -17.74
C PHE A 383 -15.27 -18.57 -16.66
N GLU A 384 -15.65 -18.61 -15.39
CA GLU A 384 -14.76 -18.44 -14.24
C GLU A 384 -13.63 -19.49 -14.24
N GLY A 385 -13.91 -20.71 -14.72
CA GLY A 385 -12.90 -21.75 -14.92
C GLY A 385 -11.86 -21.44 -16.01
N LEU A 386 -12.14 -20.50 -16.92
CA LEU A 386 -11.17 -20.03 -17.92
C LEU A 386 -10.18 -18.99 -17.35
N CYS A 387 -10.46 -18.42 -16.18
CA CYS A 387 -9.57 -17.49 -15.52
C CYS A 387 -8.37 -18.24 -14.90
N GLN A 388 -7.17 -18.06 -15.46
CA GLN A 388 -5.95 -18.72 -14.98
C GLN A 388 -5.45 -18.22 -13.60
N SER A 389 -5.91 -17.04 -13.15
CA SER A 389 -5.47 -16.40 -11.90
C SER A 389 -6.62 -16.03 -11.00
N ARG A 390 -6.45 -16.25 -9.68
CA ARG A 390 -7.40 -15.82 -8.64
C ARG A 390 -7.66 -14.31 -8.68
N ARG A 391 -6.65 -13.50 -9.05
CA ARG A 391 -6.80 -12.04 -9.20
C ARG A 391 -7.82 -11.71 -10.30
N SER A 392 -7.71 -12.35 -11.45
CA SER A 392 -8.63 -12.14 -12.58
C SER A 392 -10.06 -12.59 -12.27
N MET A 393 -10.23 -13.69 -11.51
CA MET A 393 -11.55 -14.11 -11.03
C MET A 393 -12.18 -13.10 -10.06
N VAL A 394 -11.40 -12.59 -9.10
CA VAL A 394 -11.87 -11.55 -8.17
C VAL A 394 -12.22 -10.28 -8.95
N TYR A 395 -11.38 -9.89 -9.91
CA TYR A 395 -11.64 -8.73 -10.76
C TYR A 395 -12.93 -8.90 -11.58
N LEU A 396 -13.16 -10.05 -12.21
CA LEU A 396 -14.41 -10.37 -12.93
C LEU A 396 -15.64 -10.13 -12.04
N ARG A 397 -15.63 -10.64 -10.81
CA ARG A 397 -16.77 -10.53 -9.89
C ARG A 397 -17.02 -9.10 -9.40
N HIS A 398 -15.99 -8.28 -9.31
CA HIS A 398 -16.10 -6.86 -8.93
C HIS A 398 -16.31 -5.93 -10.13
N HIS A 399 -16.17 -6.43 -11.35
CA HIS A 399 -16.29 -5.64 -12.55
C HIS A 399 -17.73 -5.10 -12.70
N PRO A 400 -17.92 -3.80 -13.05
CA PRO A 400 -19.23 -3.18 -13.12
C PRO A 400 -20.19 -3.91 -14.06
N THR A 401 -19.71 -4.39 -15.21
CA THR A 401 -20.58 -5.13 -16.15
C THR A 401 -21.07 -6.46 -15.60
N TYR A 402 -20.29 -7.13 -14.73
CA TYR A 402 -20.73 -8.35 -14.06
C TYR A 402 -21.85 -8.04 -13.05
N ILE A 403 -21.64 -7.02 -12.22
CA ILE A 403 -22.60 -6.59 -11.22
C ILE A 403 -23.91 -6.15 -11.89
N ASP A 404 -23.83 -5.35 -12.94
CA ASP A 404 -25.01 -4.87 -13.67
C ASP A 404 -25.73 -6.00 -14.42
N PHE A 405 -24.97 -6.96 -14.97
CA PHE A 405 -25.55 -8.16 -15.57
C PHE A 405 -26.30 -9.00 -14.53
N MET A 406 -25.75 -9.18 -13.34
CA MET A 406 -26.42 -9.90 -12.24
C MET A 406 -27.64 -9.15 -11.71
N LYS A 407 -27.58 -7.81 -11.61
CA LYS A 407 -28.72 -6.97 -11.20
C LYS A 407 -29.90 -7.05 -12.17
N LYS A 408 -29.66 -7.26 -13.47
CA LYS A 408 -30.73 -7.43 -14.47
C LYS A 408 -31.59 -8.67 -14.21
N TRP A 409 -31.04 -9.68 -13.55
CA TRP A 409 -31.80 -10.82 -13.06
C TRP A 409 -32.58 -10.38 -11.82
N GLN A 410 -33.85 -10.04 -12.01
CA GLN A 410 -34.77 -9.64 -10.94
C GLN A 410 -35.23 -10.83 -10.10
N LEU A 411 -34.27 -11.49 -9.42
CA LEU A 411 -34.52 -12.63 -8.52
C LEU A 411 -35.63 -12.35 -7.48
N PRO A 412 -35.75 -11.15 -6.89
CA PRO A 412 -36.86 -10.84 -5.99
C PRO A 412 -38.24 -10.95 -6.63
N VAL A 413 -38.39 -10.51 -7.88
CA VAL A 413 -39.67 -10.53 -8.62
C VAL A 413 -40.03 -11.97 -8.98
N TYR A 414 -39.06 -12.76 -9.43
CA TYR A 414 -39.24 -14.19 -9.65
C TYR A 414 -39.74 -14.90 -8.39
N PHE A 415 -39.09 -14.64 -7.24
CA PHE A 415 -39.52 -15.20 -5.96
C PHE A 415 -40.94 -14.77 -5.59
N GLN A 416 -41.32 -13.51 -5.81
CA GLN A 416 -42.67 -13.01 -5.51
C GLN A 416 -43.75 -13.68 -6.37
N LEU A 417 -43.48 -13.89 -7.67
CA LEU A 417 -44.41 -14.59 -8.55
C LEU A 417 -44.58 -16.05 -8.12
N LYS A 418 -43.48 -16.74 -7.81
CA LYS A 418 -43.52 -18.12 -7.29
C LYS A 418 -44.20 -18.21 -5.93
N LEU A 419 -43.93 -17.26 -5.04
CA LEU A 419 -44.59 -17.15 -3.74
C LEU A 419 -46.11 -17.01 -3.92
N ARG A 420 -46.56 -16.10 -4.81
CA ARG A 420 -47.99 -15.91 -5.08
C ARG A 420 -48.63 -17.18 -5.66
N GLU A 421 -47.97 -17.84 -6.60
CA GLU A 421 -48.47 -19.09 -7.21
C GLU A 421 -48.64 -20.20 -6.17
N ILE A 422 -47.69 -20.34 -5.24
CA ILE A 422 -47.74 -21.37 -4.18
C ILE A 422 -48.76 -20.99 -3.10
N VAL A 423 -48.76 -19.73 -2.63
CA VAL A 423 -49.65 -19.27 -1.57
C VAL A 423 -51.11 -19.28 -2.03
N VAL A 424 -51.43 -18.86 -3.25
CA VAL A 424 -52.81 -18.91 -3.77
C VAL A 424 -53.29 -20.36 -3.81
N ARG A 425 -52.49 -21.30 -4.34
CA ARG A 425 -52.83 -22.73 -4.36
C ARG A 425 -53.08 -23.30 -2.96
N VAL A 426 -52.29 -22.88 -1.97
CA VAL A 426 -52.42 -23.32 -0.59
C VAL A 426 -53.65 -22.70 0.08
N GLU A 427 -53.87 -21.39 -0.08
CA GLU A 427 -54.99 -20.67 0.55
C GLU A 427 -56.35 -21.02 -0.05
N ASP A 428 -56.44 -21.29 -1.36
CA ASP A 428 -57.68 -21.73 -2.01
C ASP A 428 -58.20 -23.03 -1.37
N VAL A 429 -57.29 -23.95 -1.03
CA VAL A 429 -57.64 -25.23 -0.40
C VAL A 429 -57.85 -25.07 1.11
N LEU A 430 -57.00 -24.32 1.81
CA LEU A 430 -57.08 -24.20 3.27
C LEU A 430 -58.24 -23.34 3.76
N ASN A 431 -58.75 -22.39 2.97
CA ASN A 431 -59.90 -21.56 3.36
C ASN A 431 -61.24 -22.25 3.10
N ASP A 432 -61.29 -23.28 2.26
CA ASP A 432 -62.47 -24.12 2.07
C ASP A 432 -62.41 -25.33 3.03
N ASN A 433 -63.13 -25.23 4.15
CA ASN A 433 -63.23 -26.30 5.15
C ASN A 433 -63.77 -27.61 4.57
N THR A 434 -64.52 -27.57 3.47
CA THR A 434 -65.09 -28.79 2.86
C THR A 434 -64.05 -29.52 1.99
N GLN A 435 -63.25 -28.78 1.23
CA GLN A 435 -62.18 -29.35 0.40
C GLN A 435 -60.98 -29.79 1.24
N SER A 436 -60.61 -29.02 2.24
CA SER A 436 -59.47 -29.31 3.11
C SER A 436 -59.66 -30.56 3.99
N MET A 437 -60.92 -30.89 4.31
CA MET A 437 -61.31 -32.09 5.07
C MET A 437 -61.57 -33.33 4.20
N ASN A 438 -61.56 -33.20 2.88
CA ASN A 438 -61.73 -34.34 1.99
C ASN A 438 -60.52 -35.29 2.10
N LYS A 439 -60.81 -36.59 2.09
CA LYS A 439 -59.77 -37.61 1.90
C LYS A 439 -59.25 -37.52 0.47
N GLY A 440 -57.97 -37.21 0.34
CA GLY A 440 -57.25 -37.47 -0.90
C GLY A 440 -57.11 -38.98 -1.15
N GLU A 441 -56.67 -39.34 -2.36
CA GLU A 441 -56.48 -40.74 -2.80
C GLU A 441 -55.54 -41.56 -1.89
N ASP A 442 -54.66 -40.89 -1.13
CA ASP A 442 -53.62 -41.48 -0.27
C ASP A 442 -53.98 -41.61 1.23
N THR A 443 -55.27 -41.63 1.59
CA THR A 443 -55.77 -41.69 3.00
C THR A 443 -55.42 -40.47 3.88
N ARG A 444 -54.85 -39.41 3.31
CA ARG A 444 -54.49 -38.15 3.99
C ARG A 444 -55.48 -37.02 3.67
N LEU A 445 -55.51 -36.00 4.52
CA LEU A 445 -56.31 -34.81 4.27
C LEU A 445 -55.70 -33.95 3.16
N GLU A 446 -56.56 -33.39 2.31
CA GLU A 446 -56.14 -32.57 1.18
C GLU A 446 -55.33 -31.34 1.61
N GLY A 447 -55.69 -30.71 2.74
CA GLY A 447 -54.93 -29.59 3.31
C GLY A 447 -53.48 -29.97 3.70
N THR A 448 -53.28 -31.17 4.25
CA THR A 448 -51.94 -31.69 4.56
C THR A 448 -51.15 -31.98 3.28
N ARG A 449 -51.80 -32.54 2.25
CA ARG A 449 -51.17 -32.88 0.97
C ARG A 449 -50.67 -31.65 0.23
N VAL A 450 -51.47 -30.59 0.17
CA VAL A 450 -51.15 -29.36 -0.57
C VAL A 450 -49.97 -28.61 0.07
N ILE A 451 -49.88 -28.57 1.41
CA ILE A 451 -48.74 -27.95 2.09
C ILE A 451 -47.46 -28.79 1.91
N MET A 452 -47.56 -30.12 2.02
CA MET A 452 -46.41 -31.00 1.80
C MET A 452 -45.89 -30.89 0.36
N SER A 453 -46.79 -30.88 -0.62
CA SER A 453 -46.47 -30.66 -2.03
C SER A 453 -45.85 -29.28 -2.26
N ALA A 454 -46.40 -28.22 -1.66
CA ALA A 454 -45.86 -26.86 -1.74
C ALA A 454 -44.44 -26.75 -1.17
N ILE A 455 -44.17 -27.41 -0.04
CA ILE A 455 -42.82 -27.43 0.57
C ILE A 455 -41.85 -28.20 -0.33
N GLN A 456 -42.25 -29.35 -0.87
CA GLN A 456 -41.42 -30.12 -1.80
C GLN A 456 -41.16 -29.35 -3.11
N GLU A 457 -42.16 -28.64 -3.65
CA GLU A 457 -42.05 -27.82 -4.84
C GLU A 457 -41.05 -26.66 -4.64
N CYS A 458 -41.06 -26.01 -3.47
CA CYS A 458 -40.12 -24.92 -3.12
C CYS A 458 -38.64 -25.33 -3.23
N TRP A 459 -38.33 -26.60 -2.94
CA TRP A 459 -36.97 -27.13 -2.94
C TRP A 459 -36.67 -28.03 -4.15
N SER A 460 -37.61 -28.15 -5.08
CA SER A 460 -37.41 -28.88 -6.33
C SER A 460 -36.32 -28.20 -7.18
N ASP A 461 -35.57 -28.98 -7.96
CA ASP A 461 -34.52 -28.45 -8.84
C ASP A 461 -35.05 -27.47 -9.91
N GLN A 462 -36.35 -27.48 -10.17
CA GLN A 462 -37.01 -26.66 -11.18
C GLN A 462 -37.48 -25.28 -10.67
N VAL A 463 -37.46 -25.08 -9.35
CA VAL A 463 -37.94 -23.85 -8.69
C VAL A 463 -36.86 -23.24 -7.80
N TYR A 464 -36.04 -24.08 -7.18
CA TYR A 464 -35.00 -23.62 -6.28
C TYR A 464 -33.89 -22.89 -7.03
N LEU A 465 -33.52 -21.72 -6.51
CA LEU A 465 -32.36 -20.94 -6.93
C LEU A 465 -31.47 -20.67 -5.73
N TYR A 466 -30.18 -20.99 -5.83
CA TYR A 466 -29.21 -20.87 -4.74
C TYR A 466 -29.16 -19.46 -4.12
N GLY A 467 -29.24 -18.41 -4.95
CA GLY A 467 -29.27 -17.01 -4.50
C GLY A 467 -30.51 -16.61 -3.70
N LEU A 468 -31.58 -17.41 -3.73
CA LEU A 468 -32.85 -17.18 -3.03
C LEU A 468 -33.07 -18.13 -1.84
N SER A 469 -32.05 -18.90 -1.46
CA SER A 469 -32.08 -19.87 -0.36
C SER A 469 -32.71 -19.33 0.93
N HIS A 470 -32.30 -18.14 1.38
CA HIS A 470 -32.84 -17.48 2.57
C HIS A 470 -34.35 -17.19 2.47
N ARG A 471 -34.85 -16.84 1.27
CA ARG A 471 -36.28 -16.53 1.06
C ARG A 471 -37.13 -17.78 0.98
N PHE A 472 -36.64 -18.82 0.30
CA PHE A 472 -37.31 -20.13 0.26
C PHE A 472 -37.36 -20.76 1.66
N TRP A 473 -36.29 -20.65 2.46
CA TRP A 473 -36.32 -21.08 3.86
C TRP A 473 -37.38 -20.33 4.67
N LYS A 474 -37.43 -19.00 4.57
CA LYS A 474 -38.48 -18.19 5.21
C LYS A 474 -39.89 -18.63 4.81
N LEU A 475 -40.12 -18.90 3.51
CA LEU A 475 -41.41 -19.38 3.02
C LEU A 475 -41.77 -20.73 3.63
N THR A 476 -40.82 -21.65 3.75
CA THR A 476 -41.09 -22.96 4.36
C THR A 476 -41.53 -22.85 5.82
N LEU A 477 -40.90 -21.97 6.60
CA LEU A 477 -41.34 -21.69 7.98
C LEU A 477 -42.73 -21.04 8.02
N GLN A 478 -43.05 -20.16 7.07
CA GLN A 478 -44.37 -19.53 6.97
C GLN A 478 -45.47 -20.56 6.61
N LEU A 479 -45.18 -21.50 5.72
CA LEU A 479 -46.09 -22.61 5.39
C LEU A 479 -46.32 -23.53 6.58
N ILE A 480 -45.27 -23.86 7.33
CA ILE A 480 -45.38 -24.64 8.58
C ILE A 480 -46.25 -23.90 9.60
N LYS A 481 -46.03 -22.60 9.79
CA LYS A 481 -46.86 -21.78 10.70
C LYS A 481 -48.32 -21.73 10.21
N ARG A 482 -48.57 -21.55 8.92
CA ARG A 482 -49.94 -21.56 8.39
C ARG A 482 -50.62 -22.91 8.61
N TYR A 483 -49.89 -24.01 8.43
CA TYR A 483 -50.37 -25.36 8.75
C TYR A 483 -50.74 -25.49 10.23
N THR A 484 -49.89 -25.01 11.16
CA THR A 484 -50.23 -25.07 12.60
C THR A 484 -51.54 -24.37 12.92
N LEU A 485 -51.79 -23.20 12.32
CA LEU A 485 -53.01 -22.43 12.53
C LEU A 485 -54.24 -23.14 11.94
N TRP A 486 -54.10 -23.70 10.74
CA TRP A 486 -55.17 -24.49 10.11
C TRP A 486 -55.50 -25.75 10.92
N VAL A 487 -54.49 -26.49 11.42
CA VAL A 487 -54.70 -27.65 12.28
C VAL A 487 -55.44 -27.24 13.56
N THR A 488 -55.06 -26.12 14.21
CA THR A 488 -55.78 -25.65 15.40
C THR A 488 -57.24 -25.28 15.15
N ASP A 489 -57.55 -24.72 13.98
CA ASP A 489 -58.91 -24.31 13.60
C ASP A 489 -59.80 -25.52 13.29
N ILE A 490 -59.26 -26.51 12.56
CA ILE A 490 -59.98 -27.76 12.29
C ILE A 490 -60.14 -28.62 13.56
N LEU A 491 -59.17 -28.62 14.47
CA LEU A 491 -59.32 -29.32 15.76
C LEU A 491 -60.51 -28.77 16.59
N GLN A 492 -60.87 -27.50 16.43
CA GLN A 492 -62.05 -26.91 17.07
C GLN A 492 -63.36 -27.32 16.38
N THR A 493 -63.34 -27.55 15.06
CA THR A 493 -64.55 -27.67 14.24
C THR A 493 -64.88 -29.11 13.81
N ALA A 494 -63.92 -30.04 13.87
CA ALA A 494 -64.04 -31.35 13.21
C ALA A 494 -64.55 -32.52 14.09
N ASN A 495 -65.08 -33.55 13.40
CA ASN A 495 -65.52 -34.82 13.98
C ASN A 495 -64.35 -35.70 14.48
N SER A 496 -64.62 -36.63 15.41
CA SER A 496 -63.62 -37.54 16.01
C SER A 496 -62.78 -38.32 14.99
N ASN A 497 -63.38 -38.75 13.88
CA ASN A 497 -62.67 -39.46 12.81
C ASN A 497 -61.64 -38.59 12.07
N VAL A 498 -61.95 -37.31 11.86
CA VAL A 498 -61.04 -36.36 11.19
C VAL A 498 -59.91 -35.95 12.14
N LYS A 499 -60.17 -35.85 13.45
CA LYS A 499 -59.16 -35.62 14.48
C LYS A 499 -58.11 -36.73 14.53
N ALA A 500 -58.53 -37.99 14.41
CA ALA A 500 -57.61 -39.14 14.35
C ALA A 500 -56.75 -39.12 13.07
N MET A 501 -57.31 -38.69 11.94
CA MET A 501 -56.57 -38.54 10.68
C MET A 501 -55.58 -37.38 10.74
N LEU A 502 -55.97 -36.23 11.30
CA LEU A 502 -55.08 -35.10 11.56
C LEU A 502 -53.90 -35.48 12.45
N TYR A 503 -54.12 -36.28 13.49
CA TYR A 503 -53.04 -36.72 14.36
C TYR A 503 -51.97 -37.53 13.61
N ASN A 504 -52.40 -38.47 12.77
CA ASN A 504 -51.50 -39.26 11.92
C ASN A 504 -50.81 -38.40 10.84
N ASP A 505 -51.54 -37.46 10.25
CA ASP A 505 -51.04 -36.53 9.24
C ASP A 505 -49.96 -35.59 9.82
N VAL A 506 -50.18 -35.01 11.00
CA VAL A 506 -49.21 -34.10 11.63
C VAL A 506 -47.96 -34.86 12.08
N GLN A 507 -48.09 -36.08 12.61
CA GLN A 507 -46.93 -36.94 12.92
C GLN A 507 -46.13 -37.28 11.66
N TYR A 508 -46.81 -37.52 10.54
CA TYR A 508 -46.17 -37.74 9.25
C TYR A 508 -45.45 -36.48 8.74
N VAL A 509 -46.07 -35.30 8.83
CA VAL A 509 -45.45 -34.01 8.45
C VAL A 509 -44.19 -33.75 9.27
N ILE A 510 -44.21 -33.97 10.58
CA ILE A 510 -43.03 -33.80 11.45
C ILE A 510 -41.89 -34.73 11.00
N LYS A 511 -42.19 -36.00 10.74
CA LYS A 511 -41.18 -37.00 10.32
C LYS A 511 -40.65 -36.73 8.90
N SER A 512 -41.52 -36.31 7.97
CA SER A 512 -41.13 -35.94 6.61
C SER A 512 -40.27 -34.69 6.62
N MET A 513 -40.68 -33.64 7.33
CA MET A 513 -39.91 -32.40 7.45
C MET A 513 -38.52 -32.61 8.05
N GLN A 514 -38.39 -33.46 9.09
CA GLN A 514 -37.07 -33.83 9.64
C GLN A 514 -36.19 -34.60 8.65
N THR A 515 -36.80 -35.35 7.72
CA THR A 515 -36.09 -36.11 6.69
C THR A 515 -35.71 -35.22 5.51
N ASP A 516 -36.63 -34.37 5.05
CA ASP A 516 -36.47 -33.46 3.91
C ASP A 516 -35.49 -32.33 4.23
N THR A 517 -35.48 -31.86 5.48
CA THR A 517 -34.49 -30.88 5.95
C THR A 517 -33.07 -31.44 5.96
N ARG A 518 -32.90 -32.70 6.39
CA ARG A 518 -31.61 -33.40 6.37
C ARG A 518 -31.14 -33.77 4.97
N LYS A 519 -32.04 -34.25 4.10
CA LYS A 519 -31.66 -34.80 2.80
C LYS A 519 -31.70 -33.81 1.65
N LEU A 520 -32.57 -32.81 1.69
CA LEU A 520 -32.89 -31.98 0.52
C LEU A 520 -32.55 -30.51 0.73
N ILE A 521 -32.71 -30.00 1.95
CA ILE A 521 -32.47 -28.58 2.27
C ILE A 521 -31.02 -28.32 2.67
N LEU A 522 -30.46 -29.14 3.58
CA LEU A 522 -29.07 -28.98 4.05
C LEU A 522 -28.04 -29.13 2.92
N LEU A 523 -28.23 -30.06 1.97
CA LEU A 523 -27.31 -30.24 0.85
C LEU A 523 -27.32 -29.08 -0.17
N LYS A 524 -28.42 -28.32 -0.25
CA LYS A 524 -28.61 -27.23 -1.23
C LYS A 524 -28.27 -25.84 -0.67
N LEU A 525 -28.01 -25.74 0.63
CA LEU A 525 -27.62 -24.49 1.29
C LEU A 525 -26.12 -24.21 1.10
N PRO A 526 -25.71 -22.93 1.06
CA PRO A 526 -24.30 -22.54 1.07
C PRO A 526 -23.54 -23.21 2.21
N ILE A 527 -22.32 -23.70 1.97
CA ILE A 527 -21.47 -24.38 2.98
C ILE A 527 -21.32 -23.51 4.25
N ASN A 528 -21.21 -22.18 4.08
CA ASN A 528 -21.12 -21.20 5.19
C ASN A 528 -22.41 -21.05 6.02
N VAL A 529 -23.53 -21.56 5.53
CA VAL A 529 -24.87 -21.47 6.14
C VAL A 529 -25.34 -22.85 6.66
N GLN A 530 -24.80 -23.95 6.12
CA GLN A 530 -25.03 -25.31 6.61
C GLN A 530 -24.65 -25.50 8.09
N GLU A 531 -23.65 -24.76 8.55
CA GLU A 531 -23.14 -24.81 9.92
C GLU A 531 -23.81 -23.82 10.88
N GLN A 532 -24.71 -22.96 10.40
CA GLN A 532 -25.36 -21.99 11.29
C GLN A 532 -26.40 -22.68 12.19
N PRO A 533 -26.25 -22.63 13.54
CA PRO A 533 -27.19 -23.25 14.48
C PRO A 533 -28.61 -22.72 14.33
N LEU A 534 -28.77 -21.48 13.85
CA LEU A 534 -30.06 -20.82 13.60
C LEU A 534 -31.02 -21.62 12.70
N ILE A 535 -30.52 -22.35 11.69
CA ILE A 535 -31.41 -23.11 10.78
C ILE A 535 -31.97 -24.34 11.48
N LYS A 536 -31.15 -25.02 12.29
CA LYS A 536 -31.57 -26.17 13.07
C LYS A 536 -32.50 -25.75 14.21
N GLU A 537 -32.18 -24.66 14.90
CA GLU A 537 -32.97 -24.10 15.99
C GLU A 537 -34.34 -23.59 15.51
N SER A 538 -34.39 -22.83 14.42
CA SER A 538 -35.66 -22.32 13.86
C SER A 538 -36.59 -23.42 13.36
N LEU A 539 -36.04 -24.48 12.77
CA LEU A 539 -36.82 -25.66 12.40
C LEU A 539 -37.33 -26.40 13.64
N GLN A 540 -36.48 -26.58 14.65
CA GLN A 540 -36.85 -27.27 15.88
C GLN A 540 -37.96 -26.53 16.62
N GLU A 541 -37.88 -25.20 16.70
CA GLU A 541 -38.93 -24.35 17.29
C GLU A 541 -40.27 -24.47 16.53
N ALA A 542 -40.24 -24.44 15.19
CA ALA A 542 -41.44 -24.62 14.38
C ALA A 542 -42.06 -26.02 14.54
N LEU A 543 -41.23 -27.06 14.65
CA LEU A 543 -41.68 -28.43 14.90
C LEU A 543 -42.20 -28.63 16.32
N ASP A 544 -41.63 -27.94 17.31
CA ASP A 544 -42.08 -28.02 18.70
C ASP A 544 -43.42 -27.28 18.88
N GLN A 545 -43.69 -26.21 18.13
CA GLN A 545 -45.03 -25.61 18.05
C GLN A 545 -46.07 -26.58 17.45
N LEU A 546 -45.73 -27.33 16.40
CA LEU A 546 -46.61 -28.39 15.87
C LEU A 546 -46.88 -29.50 16.90
N LYS A 547 -45.86 -29.93 17.65
CA LYS A 547 -46.03 -30.94 18.71
C LYS A 547 -46.87 -30.42 19.89
N LEU A 548 -46.80 -29.13 20.19
CA LEU A 548 -47.63 -28.52 21.24
C LEU A 548 -49.12 -28.54 20.86
N VAL A 549 -49.42 -28.35 19.57
CA VAL A 549 -50.80 -28.45 19.04
C VAL A 549 -51.33 -29.88 19.13
N LEU A 550 -50.48 -30.90 18.94
CA LEU A 550 -50.84 -32.32 19.10
C LEU A 550 -51.13 -32.75 20.56
N LYS A 551 -50.63 -31.98 21.54
CA LYS A 551 -50.84 -32.27 22.98
C LYS A 551 -52.14 -31.65 23.53
N LYS A 552 -52.75 -30.72 22.80
CA LYS A 552 -54.04 -30.11 23.12
C LYS A 552 -55.14 -30.87 22.38
#